data_AF-A0A2B4SEY5-F1
#
_entry.id   AF-A0A2B4SEY5-F1
#
_cell.length_a   1.000
_cell.length_b   1.000
_cell.length_c   1.000
_cell.angle_alpha   90.00
_cell.angle_beta   90.00
_cell.angle_gamma   90.00
#
_symmetry.space_group_name_H-M   'P 1'
#
loop_
_entity.id
_entity.type
_entity.pdbx_description
1 polymer ?
#
loop_
_entity_poly.entity_id
_entity_poly.type
_entity_poly.pdbx_seq_one_letter_code
_entity_poly.pdbx_strand_id
1 'polypeptide(L)'
;MKGEIVVVDEGGNCIYVFDEDGSCLRKIGSQGKEPGQFQSPNGVSYFNDEEILVSGHGNDRIQLIDIQTGTVVKSFGRRGSGEVEFKGLYDVCLDDEERIVVIELGGKRIQDFFDENSVPNAERTVQQSLENIRLNITWLSRDADSVRAWLQDNRY
;
A
#
# COMPACT_ATOMS: atom_id res chain seq x y z
N MET A 1 -21.27 -1.67 -9.32
CA MET A 1 -20.33 -0.81 -8.58
C MET A 1 -20.86 0.61 -8.63
N LYS A 2 -20.92 1.32 -7.52
CA LYS A 2 -21.05 2.79 -7.53
C LYS A 2 -19.63 3.32 -7.72
N GLY A 3 -19.36 4.10 -8.76
CA GLY A 3 -18.04 4.68 -8.95
C GLY A 3 -17.77 5.73 -7.89
N GLU A 4 -17.05 5.34 -6.85
CA GLU A 4 -16.51 6.28 -5.89
C GLU A 4 -15.09 6.69 -6.34
N ILE A 5 -14.81 7.99 -6.25
CA ILE A 5 -13.53 8.57 -6.63
C ILE A 5 -12.80 8.96 -5.34
N VAL A 6 -11.62 8.39 -5.12
CA VAL A 6 -10.81 8.63 -3.92
C VAL A 6 -9.70 9.60 -4.25
N VAL A 7 -9.59 10.66 -3.48
CA VAL A 7 -8.60 11.73 -3.67
C VAL A 7 -7.82 11.93 -2.40
N VAL A 8 -6.50 11.89 -2.50
CA VAL A 8 -5.60 12.25 -1.40
C VAL A 8 -5.40 13.76 -1.41
N ASP A 9 -5.68 14.40 -0.27
CA ASP A 9 -5.28 15.79 -0.03
C ASP A 9 -4.06 15.79 0.90
N GLU A 10 -2.88 15.87 0.28
CA GLU A 10 -1.59 15.88 0.97
C GLU A 10 -1.50 17.05 1.97
N GLY A 11 -1.91 18.25 1.54
CA GLY A 11 -1.86 19.46 2.36
C GLY A 11 -2.87 19.44 3.50
N GLY A 12 -4.06 18.90 3.23
CA GLY A 12 -5.13 18.71 4.22
C GLY A 12 -4.92 17.53 5.17
N ASN A 13 -3.94 16.66 4.90
CA ASN A 13 -3.67 15.43 5.63
C ASN A 13 -4.91 14.54 5.77
N CYS A 14 -5.64 14.39 4.67
CA CYS A 14 -6.89 13.62 4.64
C CYS A 14 -7.15 13.03 3.27
N ILE A 15 -8.16 12.18 3.21
CA ILE A 15 -8.67 11.57 1.99
C ILE A 15 -10.11 12.04 1.80
N TYR A 16 -10.45 12.41 0.58
CA TYR A 16 -11.82 12.70 0.19
C TYR A 16 -12.34 11.57 -0.69
N VAL A 17 -13.62 11.25 -0.52
CA VAL A 17 -14.34 10.32 -1.38
C VAL A 17 -15.51 11.04 -2.03
N PHE A 18 -15.57 10.99 -3.35
CA PHE A 18 -16.59 11.62 -4.16
C PHE A 18 -17.42 10.56 -4.90
N ASP A 19 -18.63 10.91 -5.32
CA ASP A 19 -19.34 10.17 -6.36
C ASP A 19 -18.88 10.61 -7.77
N GLU A 20 -19.38 9.92 -8.79
CA GLU A 20 -19.09 10.20 -10.21
C GLU A 20 -19.54 11.60 -10.65
N ASP A 21 -20.51 12.20 -9.95
CA ASP A 21 -21.00 13.56 -10.21
C ASP A 21 -20.14 14.63 -9.51
N GLY A 22 -19.13 14.23 -8.73
CA GLY A 22 -18.21 15.10 -8.02
C GLY A 22 -18.73 15.61 -6.67
N SER A 23 -19.81 15.04 -6.14
CA SER A 23 -20.29 15.36 -4.79
C SER A 23 -19.40 14.69 -3.76
N CYS A 24 -18.91 15.48 -2.79
CA CYS A 24 -18.12 14.94 -1.69
C CYS A 24 -19.01 14.12 -0.76
N LEU A 25 -18.80 12.81 -0.75
CA LEU A 25 -19.53 11.88 0.10
C LEU A 25 -18.91 11.84 1.51
N ARG A 26 -17.57 11.78 1.58
CA ARG A 26 -16.85 11.52 2.83
C ARG A 26 -15.50 12.21 2.87
N LYS A 27 -15.06 12.51 4.10
CA LYS A 27 -13.68 12.91 4.43
C LYS A 27 -13.15 11.94 5.48
N ILE A 28 -12.01 11.32 5.20
CA ILE A 28 -11.37 10.34 6.07
C ILE A 28 -10.06 10.92 6.60
N GLY A 29 -9.91 10.82 7.91
CA GLY A 29 -8.70 11.16 8.64
C GLY A 29 -8.44 12.65 8.88
N SER A 30 -7.34 12.88 9.56
CA SER A 30 -6.85 14.20 9.97
C SER A 30 -5.34 14.17 10.17
N GLN A 31 -4.73 15.34 10.39
CA GLN A 31 -3.29 15.41 10.63
C GLN A 31 -2.89 14.69 11.94
N GLY A 32 -1.86 13.85 11.88
CA GLY A 32 -1.27 13.21 13.06
C GLY A 32 -0.62 11.86 12.78
N LYS A 33 -0.31 11.11 13.85
CA LYS A 33 0.46 9.85 13.78
C LYS A 33 -0.33 8.63 14.21
N GLU A 34 -1.49 8.83 14.82
CA GLU A 34 -2.34 7.73 15.26
C GLU A 34 -2.98 7.01 14.07
N PRO A 35 -3.55 5.80 14.28
CA PRO A 35 -4.35 5.14 13.25
C PRO A 35 -5.47 6.08 12.75
N GLY A 36 -5.60 6.19 11.43
CA GLY A 36 -6.59 7.04 10.77
C GLY A 36 -6.14 8.49 10.64
N GLN A 37 -4.97 8.83 11.18
CA GLN A 37 -4.32 10.12 10.96
C GLN A 37 -3.19 10.00 9.94
N PHE A 38 -2.90 11.12 9.29
CA PHE A 38 -1.91 11.21 8.22
C PHE A 38 -0.93 12.35 8.46
N GLN A 39 0.29 12.20 7.94
CA GLN A 39 1.26 13.27 7.78
C GLN A 39 1.72 13.24 6.34
N SER A 40 1.23 14.19 5.54
CA SER A 40 1.44 14.26 4.10
C SER A 40 1.15 12.91 3.44
N PRO A 41 -0.13 12.45 3.39
CA PRO A 41 -0.49 11.28 2.60
C PRO A 41 -0.27 11.56 1.11
N ASN A 42 0.14 10.55 0.33
CA ASN A 42 0.58 10.78 -1.05
C ASN A 42 -0.02 9.78 -2.05
N GLY A 43 -0.10 8.50 -1.67
CA GLY A 43 -0.59 7.43 -2.51
C GLY A 43 -1.87 6.82 -1.97
N VAL A 44 -2.76 6.43 -2.87
CA VAL A 44 -3.96 5.67 -2.56
C VAL A 44 -4.25 4.65 -3.64
N SER A 45 -4.65 3.45 -3.23
CA SER A 45 -5.16 2.42 -4.14
C SER A 45 -6.31 1.69 -3.47
N TYR A 46 -7.31 1.33 -4.25
CA TYR A 46 -8.29 0.36 -3.77
C TYR A 46 -7.61 -0.98 -3.53
N PHE A 47 -7.92 -1.58 -2.40
CA PHE A 47 -7.57 -2.97 -2.08
C PHE A 47 -8.70 -3.92 -2.48
N ASN A 48 -9.93 -3.48 -2.29
CA ASN A 48 -11.17 -4.09 -2.78
C ASN A 48 -12.28 -3.02 -2.83
N ASP A 49 -13.53 -3.42 -3.03
CA ASP A 49 -14.68 -2.49 -3.14
C ASP A 49 -14.94 -1.64 -1.88
N GLU A 50 -14.46 -2.08 -0.70
CA GLU A 50 -14.74 -1.45 0.59
C GLU A 50 -13.50 -0.88 1.27
N GLU A 51 -12.30 -1.25 0.83
CA GLU A 51 -11.05 -0.92 1.51
C GLU A 51 -10.04 -0.24 0.57
N ILE A 52 -9.34 0.75 1.11
CA ILE A 52 -8.25 1.46 0.42
C ILE A 52 -6.94 1.34 1.19
N LEU A 53 -5.83 1.20 0.45
CA LEU A 53 -4.47 1.37 0.94
C LEU A 53 -4.07 2.82 0.77
N VAL A 54 -3.46 3.39 1.81
CA VAL A 54 -3.01 4.79 1.81
C VAL A 54 -1.58 4.83 2.31
N SER A 55 -0.68 5.38 1.50
CA SER A 55 0.71 5.66 1.90
C SER A 55 0.83 7.07 2.49
N GLY A 56 1.66 7.20 3.52
CA GLY A 56 2.03 8.50 4.09
C GLY A 56 3.52 8.68 4.22
N HIS A 57 4.08 9.63 3.48
CA HIS A 57 5.49 9.97 3.48
C HIS A 57 5.98 10.49 4.84
N GLY A 58 5.15 11.25 5.56
CA GLY A 58 5.55 11.83 6.86
C GLY A 58 5.70 10.80 7.98
N ASN A 59 5.03 9.64 7.85
CA ASN A 59 5.05 8.56 8.83
C ASN A 59 5.73 7.27 8.33
N ASP A 60 6.17 7.23 7.05
CA ASP A 60 6.71 6.05 6.38
C ASP A 60 5.86 4.79 6.67
N ARG A 61 4.55 4.92 6.47
CA ARG A 61 3.53 3.94 6.89
C ARG A 61 2.44 3.79 5.84
N ILE A 62 1.93 2.57 5.70
CA ILE A 62 0.76 2.22 4.88
C ILE A 62 -0.39 1.88 5.82
N GLN A 63 -1.58 2.38 5.51
CA GLN A 63 -2.81 2.07 6.23
C GLN A 63 -3.85 1.48 5.27
N LEU A 64 -4.44 0.34 5.64
CA LEU A 64 -5.63 -0.22 5.03
C LEU A 64 -6.86 0.31 5.78
N ILE A 65 -7.77 0.95 5.07
CA ILE A 65 -8.86 1.71 5.65
C ILE A 65 -10.18 1.30 4.99
N ASP A 66 -11.17 1.00 5.82
CA ASP A 66 -12.55 0.85 5.38
C ASP A 66 -13.08 2.21 4.91
N ILE A 67 -13.45 2.31 3.63
CA ILE A 67 -13.80 3.56 2.98
C ILE A 67 -15.17 4.10 3.40
N GLN A 68 -16.04 3.24 3.94
CA GLN A 68 -17.39 3.63 4.35
C GLN A 68 -17.39 4.24 5.76
N THR A 69 -16.60 3.65 6.66
CA THR A 69 -16.50 4.05 8.07
C THR A 69 -15.31 4.95 8.36
N GLY A 70 -14.28 4.93 7.51
CA GLY A 70 -12.99 5.59 7.75
C GLY A 70 -12.13 4.88 8.80
N THR A 71 -12.50 3.66 9.20
CA THR A 71 -11.80 2.90 10.24
C THR A 71 -10.53 2.25 9.67
N VAL A 72 -9.42 2.34 10.41
CA VAL A 72 -8.21 1.60 10.05
C VAL A 72 -8.41 0.13 10.35
N VAL A 73 -8.40 -0.68 9.31
CA VAL A 73 -8.40 -2.14 9.39
C VAL A 73 -7.01 -2.63 9.77
N LYS A 74 -5.98 -2.03 9.14
CA LYS A 74 -4.59 -2.41 9.37
C LYS A 74 -3.63 -1.27 9.11
N SER A 75 -2.50 -1.30 9.81
CA SER A 75 -1.38 -0.40 9.56
C SER A 75 -0.07 -1.16 9.65
N PHE A 76 0.84 -0.89 8.71
CA PHE A 76 2.17 -1.51 8.67
C PHE A 76 3.16 -0.55 8.02
N GLY A 77 4.45 -0.82 8.21
CA GLY A 77 5.50 0.13 7.81
C GLY A 77 5.98 0.99 8.96
N ARG A 78 7.28 1.28 8.93
CA ARG A 78 7.90 2.36 9.69
C ARG A 78 9.13 2.85 8.94
N ARG A 79 9.65 4.02 9.31
CA ARG A 79 10.90 4.51 8.74
C ARG A 79 12.06 3.56 9.02
N GLY A 80 12.80 3.18 7.98
CA GLY A 80 14.03 2.42 8.15
C GLY A 80 14.49 1.66 6.91
N SER A 81 15.31 0.63 7.13
CA SER A 81 15.94 -0.18 6.08
C SER A 81 15.93 -1.67 6.37
N GLY A 82 15.10 -2.12 7.29
CA GLY A 82 14.74 -3.52 7.50
C GLY A 82 13.50 -3.92 6.70
N GLU A 83 13.09 -5.17 6.93
CA GLU A 83 11.86 -5.78 6.41
C GLU A 83 10.63 -4.96 6.81
N VAL A 84 9.79 -4.63 5.82
CA VAL A 84 8.59 -3.78 5.99
C VAL A 84 8.93 -2.42 6.63
N GLU A 85 10.16 -1.94 6.46
CA GLU A 85 10.55 -0.56 6.75
C GLU A 85 10.80 0.20 5.46
N PHE A 86 10.35 1.47 5.45
CA PHE A 86 10.41 2.32 4.28
C PHE A 86 11.34 3.52 4.48
N LYS A 87 11.98 3.96 3.40
CA LYS A 87 12.79 5.17 3.38
C LYS A 87 12.27 6.10 2.30
N GLY A 88 11.34 6.97 2.69
CA GLY A 88 10.69 7.90 1.76
C GLY A 88 9.59 7.20 0.99
N LEU A 89 8.70 6.50 1.70
CA LEU A 89 7.51 5.91 1.09
C LEU A 89 6.74 6.99 0.33
N TYR A 90 6.44 6.74 -0.93
CA TYR A 90 5.76 7.68 -1.80
C TYR A 90 4.41 7.13 -2.23
N ASP A 91 4.36 6.00 -2.93
CA ASP A 91 3.12 5.51 -3.50
C ASP A 91 2.86 4.04 -3.17
N VAL A 92 1.61 3.62 -3.31
CA VAL A 92 1.14 2.25 -3.07
C VAL A 92 0.10 1.84 -4.10
N CYS A 93 0.24 0.67 -4.71
CA CYS A 93 -0.75 0.11 -5.66
C CYS A 93 -0.80 -1.42 -5.60
N LEU A 94 -1.61 -2.07 -6.45
CA LEU A 94 -1.68 -3.53 -6.62
C LEU A 94 -1.24 -3.93 -8.05
N ASP A 95 -0.70 -5.14 -8.26
CA ASP A 95 -0.75 -5.79 -9.61
C ASP A 95 -2.08 -6.51 -9.83
N ASP A 96 -2.23 -6.94 -11.06
CA ASP A 96 -2.92 -8.12 -11.57
C ASP A 96 -2.87 -9.41 -10.69
N GLU A 97 -1.87 -9.61 -9.82
CA GLU A 97 -1.82 -10.73 -8.85
C GLU A 97 -2.31 -10.31 -7.44
N GLU A 98 -2.89 -9.11 -7.32
CA GLU A 98 -3.43 -8.51 -6.10
C GLU A 98 -2.38 -8.31 -5.01
N ARG A 99 -1.16 -8.05 -5.45
CA ARG A 99 0.00 -7.89 -4.63
C ARG A 99 0.34 -6.39 -4.42
N ILE A 100 0.48 -5.89 -3.18
CA ILE A 100 0.80 -4.48 -2.85
C ILE A 100 2.22 -4.08 -3.26
N VAL A 101 2.32 -3.15 -4.20
CA VAL A 101 3.55 -2.48 -4.61
C VAL A 101 3.74 -1.22 -3.80
N VAL A 102 4.98 -0.93 -3.46
CA VAL A 102 5.35 0.33 -2.81
C VAL A 102 6.44 1.03 -3.62
N ILE A 103 6.34 2.36 -3.74
CA ILE A 103 7.35 3.19 -4.38
C ILE A 103 8.06 4.01 -3.31
N GLU A 104 9.40 3.97 -3.28
CA GLU A 104 10.23 4.76 -2.37
C GLU A 104 11.02 5.84 -3.13
N LEU A 105 10.91 7.11 -2.69
CA LEU A 105 11.73 8.20 -3.22
C LEU A 105 13.13 8.19 -2.55
N GLY A 106 14.13 7.73 -3.30
CA GLY A 106 15.54 7.77 -2.90
C GLY A 106 16.12 6.44 -2.39
N GLY A 107 15.32 5.37 -2.33
CA GLY A 107 15.75 4.00 -2.07
C GLY A 107 15.86 3.20 -3.37
N LYS A 108 17.07 2.76 -3.75
CA LYS A 108 17.24 1.69 -4.76
C LYS A 108 17.07 0.33 -4.09
N ARG A 109 15.92 0.05 -3.48
CA ARG A 109 15.74 -1.17 -2.68
C ARG A 109 14.37 -1.78 -2.91
N ILE A 110 14.38 -3.09 -3.04
CA ILE A 110 13.21 -3.96 -3.11
C ILE A 110 13.40 -5.02 -2.02
N GLN A 111 12.30 -5.38 -1.36
CA GLN A 111 12.26 -6.40 -0.32
C GLN A 111 11.27 -7.48 -0.76
N ASP A 112 11.71 -8.74 -0.77
CA ASP A 112 10.98 -9.89 -1.30
C ASP A 112 10.69 -10.91 -0.18
N PHE A 113 9.49 -11.49 -0.20
CA PHE A 113 9.07 -12.59 0.68
C PHE A 113 8.22 -13.58 -0.13
N PHE A 114 8.72 -14.82 -0.24
CA PHE A 114 8.08 -15.95 -0.92
C PHE A 114 7.81 -17.11 0.05
N ASP A 115 6.71 -17.84 -0.17
CA ASP A 115 6.47 -19.20 0.32
C ASP A 115 6.81 -20.20 -0.80
N GLU A 116 7.67 -21.16 -0.50
CA GLU A 116 8.42 -22.02 -1.41
C GLU A 116 7.62 -23.15 -2.09
N ASN A 117 6.30 -23.22 -1.87
CA ASN A 117 5.54 -24.44 -2.16
C ASN A 117 4.67 -24.47 -3.43
N SER A 118 4.71 -23.47 -4.33
CA SER A 118 3.69 -23.39 -5.40
C SER A 118 4.11 -22.89 -6.79
N VAL A 119 5.13 -23.49 -7.43
CA VAL A 119 5.17 -23.87 -8.89
C VAL A 119 6.62 -23.97 -9.42
N PRO A 120 7.07 -25.12 -9.99
CA PRO A 120 8.31 -25.21 -10.74
C PRO A 120 8.14 -24.69 -12.17
N ASN A 121 9.09 -23.85 -12.65
CA ASN A 121 9.34 -23.42 -14.05
C ASN A 121 8.91 -22.00 -14.51
N ALA A 122 8.67 -21.02 -13.63
CA ALA A 122 8.42 -19.63 -14.05
C ALA A 122 9.69 -18.80 -14.36
N GLU A 123 10.89 -19.34 -14.16
CA GLU A 123 12.14 -18.54 -14.15
C GLU A 123 12.65 -18.07 -15.53
N ARG A 124 12.27 -18.71 -16.63
CA ARG A 124 13.02 -18.54 -17.90
C ARG A 124 12.57 -17.37 -18.78
N THR A 125 11.35 -16.86 -18.63
CA THR A 125 10.81 -15.80 -19.51
C THR A 125 10.99 -14.39 -18.92
N VAL A 126 11.10 -14.28 -17.59
CA VAL A 126 11.26 -13.00 -16.88
C VAL A 126 12.72 -12.51 -16.93
N GLN A 127 13.71 -13.41 -16.86
CA GLN A 127 15.13 -13.06 -16.91
C GLN A 127 15.54 -12.33 -18.21
N GLN A 128 14.98 -12.69 -19.36
CA GLN A 128 15.45 -12.20 -20.66
C GLN A 128 14.95 -10.79 -21.00
N SER A 129 13.88 -10.32 -20.34
CA SER A 129 13.32 -8.98 -20.54
C SER A 129 13.88 -7.93 -19.57
N LEU A 130 14.51 -8.37 -18.47
CA LEU A 130 15.04 -7.51 -17.39
C LEU A 130 16.47 -6.97 -17.63
N GLU A 131 17.18 -7.44 -18.66
CA GLU A 131 18.57 -7.01 -18.91
C GLU A 131 18.70 -5.61 -19.53
N ASN A 132 17.64 -5.06 -20.15
CA ASN A 132 17.75 -3.87 -20.99
C ASN A 132 17.10 -2.59 -20.43
N ILE A 133 16.34 -2.66 -19.33
CA ILE A 133 15.76 -1.49 -18.66
C ILE A 133 15.86 -1.72 -17.16
N ARG A 134 16.73 -0.97 -16.46
CA ARG A 134 16.88 -1.04 -15.00
C ARG A 134 15.67 -0.42 -14.28
N LEU A 135 14.53 -1.09 -14.34
CA LEU A 135 13.33 -0.78 -13.57
C LEU A 135 12.88 -2.08 -12.91
N ASN A 136 12.99 -2.14 -11.59
CA ASN A 136 12.54 -3.28 -10.81
C ASN A 136 11.19 -2.94 -10.18
N ILE A 137 10.18 -3.80 -10.40
CA ILE A 137 8.80 -3.70 -9.93
C ILE A 137 8.59 -4.82 -8.87
N THR A 138 7.84 -4.61 -7.79
CA THR A 138 7.63 -5.62 -6.71
C THR A 138 6.29 -5.47 -6.01
N TRP A 139 5.73 -6.56 -5.48
CA TRP A 139 4.33 -6.68 -5.13
C TRP A 139 4.08 -7.56 -3.83
N LEU A 140 3.05 -7.28 -2.99
CA LEU A 140 2.62 -8.04 -1.74
C LEU A 140 1.24 -8.77 -1.75
N SER A 141 1.17 -10.11 -1.66
CA SER A 141 -0.07 -10.91 -1.82
C SER A 141 -1.30 -10.61 -0.92
N ARG A 142 -2.47 -11.01 -1.42
CA ARG A 142 -3.83 -10.79 -0.89
C ARG A 142 -4.26 -11.68 0.29
N ASP A 143 -3.44 -12.61 0.75
CA ASP A 143 -3.87 -13.58 1.77
C ASP A 143 -3.82 -12.98 3.18
N ALA A 144 -5.00 -12.58 3.68
CA ALA A 144 -5.19 -12.07 5.03
C ALA A 144 -4.75 -13.06 6.12
N ASP A 145 -4.82 -14.37 5.89
CA ASP A 145 -4.42 -15.41 6.84
C ASP A 145 -2.90 -15.64 6.85
N SER A 146 -2.23 -15.60 5.69
CA SER A 146 -0.76 -15.59 5.65
C SER A 146 -0.15 -14.32 6.27
N VAL A 147 -0.75 -13.15 6.05
CA VAL A 147 -0.28 -11.92 6.71
C VAL A 147 -0.68 -11.89 8.20
N ARG A 148 -1.77 -12.56 8.61
CA ARG A 148 -2.11 -12.75 10.04
C ARG A 148 -1.15 -13.70 10.75
N ALA A 149 -0.75 -14.80 10.10
CA ALA A 149 0.22 -15.76 10.63
C ALA A 149 1.60 -15.12 10.79
N TRP A 150 2.08 -14.41 9.76
CA TRP A 150 3.36 -13.69 9.82
C TRP A 150 3.40 -12.61 10.94
N LEU A 151 2.29 -11.90 11.18
CA LEU A 151 2.18 -10.91 12.26
C LEU A 151 2.11 -11.51 13.67
N GLN A 152 1.64 -12.75 13.81
CA GLN A 152 1.62 -13.45 15.10
C GLN A 152 3.02 -13.92 15.51
N ASP A 153 3.85 -14.27 14.53
CA ASP A 153 5.20 -14.80 14.74
C ASP A 153 6.28 -13.71 14.85
N ASN A 154 6.09 -12.52 14.27
CA ASN A 154 7.05 -11.41 14.32
C ASN A 154 6.49 -10.18 15.06
N ARG A 155 6.42 -10.28 16.40
CA ARG A 155 6.11 -9.12 17.25
C ARG A 155 7.34 -8.21 17.40
N TYR A 156 7.23 -6.96 16.91
CA TYR A 156 8.03 -5.83 17.39
C TYR A 156 7.11 -4.66 17.72
#